data_AF-B6HWY3-F1
#
_entry.id   AF-B6HWY3-F1
#
_cell.length_a   1.000
_cell.length_b   1.000
_cell.length_c   1.000
_cell.angle_alpha   90.00
_cell.angle_beta   90.00
_cell.angle_gamma   90.00
#
_symmetry.space_group_name_H-M   'P 1'
#
loop_
_entity.id
_entity.type
_entity.pdbx_description
1 polymer ?
#
loop_
_entity_poly.entity_id
_entity_poly.type
_entity_poly.pdbx_seq_one_letter_code
_entity_poly.pdbx_strand_id
1 'polypeptide(L)'
;DTEGSTSFTAEQALFLGKFYTLYPASINLAGYFAFFGIHDVPDRKRPETWIFFFYISWHSSLEEQEATTDWSITTSEGFSTQFTEPWKSEFSWLPDDQEVWYVSLTDFEPRRHRWDSRDGRVTLARDAAHAMTYQRGQGLDHLLTCSLQGMRLSLCAD
;
A
#
# COMPACT_ATOMS: atom_id res chain seq x y z
N ASP A 1 -6.66 -0.67 1.32
CA ASP A 1 -5.90 -0.33 0.10
C ASP A 1 -6.22 -1.28 -1.02
N THR A 2 -6.08 -0.81 -2.25
CA THR A 2 -6.29 -1.58 -3.47
C THR A 2 -5.01 -1.59 -4.27
N GLU A 3 -4.28 -2.69 -4.27
CA GLU A 3 -2.98 -2.76 -4.91
C GLU A 3 -3.06 -3.50 -6.24
N GLY A 4 -2.47 -2.92 -7.28
CA GLY A 4 -2.33 -3.56 -8.58
C GLY A 4 -0.98 -3.26 -9.20
N SER A 5 -0.54 -4.16 -10.09
CA SER A 5 0.67 -3.97 -10.87
C SER A 5 0.47 -4.54 -12.28
N THR A 6 0.78 -3.76 -13.31
CA THR A 6 0.61 -4.19 -14.70
C THR A 6 1.49 -3.41 -15.68
N SER A 7 1.53 -3.87 -16.93
CA SER A 7 2.15 -3.18 -18.05
C SER A 7 1.08 -2.54 -18.95
N PHE A 8 1.36 -1.36 -19.49
CA PHE A 8 0.47 -0.66 -20.42
C PHE A 8 1.02 -0.66 -21.85
N THR A 9 0.22 -0.21 -22.81
CA THR A 9 0.72 0.02 -24.18
C THR A 9 1.84 1.06 -24.18
N ALA A 10 2.70 1.06 -25.22
CA ALA A 10 3.82 1.98 -25.33
C ALA A 10 3.42 3.46 -25.18
N GLU A 11 2.28 3.86 -25.76
CA GLU A 11 1.78 5.24 -25.69
C GLU A 11 1.32 5.60 -24.27
N GLN A 12 0.55 4.72 -23.62
CA GLN A 12 0.09 4.89 -22.24
C GLN A 12 1.28 4.92 -21.27
N ALA A 13 2.23 4.00 -21.41
CA ALA A 13 3.43 3.95 -20.58
C ALA A 13 4.30 5.21 -20.74
N LEU A 14 4.42 5.76 -21.96
CA LEU A 14 5.08 7.05 -22.18
C LEU A 14 4.30 8.22 -21.60
N PHE A 15 2.96 8.20 -21.66
CA PHE A 15 2.11 9.22 -21.04
C PHE A 15 2.28 9.22 -19.53
N LEU A 16 2.14 8.06 -18.89
CA LEU A 16 2.35 7.86 -17.46
C LEU A 16 3.78 8.21 -17.05
N GLY A 17 4.76 7.85 -17.88
CA GLY A 17 6.16 8.19 -17.70
C GLY A 17 6.45 9.69 -17.64
N LYS A 18 5.60 10.57 -18.21
CA LYS A 18 5.78 12.04 -18.14
C LYS A 18 5.70 12.57 -16.71
N PHE A 19 5.02 11.87 -15.81
CA PHE A 19 4.81 12.34 -14.44
C PHE A 19 6.05 12.21 -13.54
N TYR A 20 7.16 11.63 -14.06
CA TYR A 20 8.61 11.63 -13.71
C TYR A 20 9.12 11.77 -12.26
N THR A 21 8.29 12.10 -11.27
CA THR A 21 8.61 11.82 -9.88
C THR A 21 8.43 10.32 -9.73
N LEU A 22 9.43 9.58 -9.24
CA LEU A 22 9.38 8.11 -9.18
C LEU A 22 8.08 7.56 -8.56
N TYR A 23 7.46 8.35 -7.68
CA TYR A 23 6.33 7.96 -6.84
C TYR A 23 5.37 9.15 -6.60
N PRO A 24 4.56 9.58 -7.58
CA PRO A 24 3.50 10.55 -7.34
C PRO A 24 2.48 10.01 -6.35
N ALA A 25 2.23 10.80 -5.31
CA ALA A 25 1.15 10.60 -4.37
C ALA A 25 0.14 11.74 -4.49
N SER A 26 -1.14 11.45 -4.29
CA SER A 26 -2.21 12.44 -4.28
C SER A 26 -3.17 12.20 -3.14
N ILE A 27 -3.65 13.31 -2.56
CA ILE A 27 -4.65 13.32 -1.50
C ILE A 27 -5.93 13.91 -2.08
N ASN A 28 -7.03 13.18 -1.94
CA ASN A 28 -8.37 13.63 -2.31
C ASN A 28 -9.10 14.24 -1.12
N LEU A 29 -9.93 15.25 -1.35
CA LEU A 29 -10.79 15.85 -0.34
C LEU A 29 -11.81 14.86 0.25
N ALA A 30 -12.16 13.79 -0.48
CA ALA A 30 -12.99 12.70 0.02
C ALA A 30 -12.29 11.78 1.04
N GLY A 31 -11.01 12.05 1.36
CA GLY A 31 -10.23 11.24 2.31
C GLY A 31 -9.54 10.04 1.67
N TYR A 32 -9.40 10.03 0.34
CA TYR A 32 -8.66 9.01 -0.39
C TYR A 32 -7.22 9.43 -0.60
N PHE A 33 -6.31 8.47 -0.54
CA PHE A 33 -4.92 8.66 -0.90
C PHE A 33 -4.57 7.71 -2.03
N ALA A 34 -4.12 8.27 -3.15
CA ALA A 34 -3.72 7.51 -4.32
C ALA A 34 -2.21 7.58 -4.49
N PHE A 35 -1.65 6.47 -4.91
CA PHE A 35 -0.24 6.32 -5.19
C PHE A 35 -0.07 5.62 -6.52
N PHE A 36 0.91 6.08 -7.27
CA PHE A 36 1.27 5.51 -8.55
C PHE A 36 2.77 5.57 -8.70
N GLY A 37 3.36 4.62 -9.41
CA GLY A 37 4.75 4.72 -9.80
C GLY A 37 5.20 3.60 -10.72
N ILE A 38 6.45 3.69 -11.13
CA ILE A 38 7.10 2.68 -11.96
C ILE A 38 7.78 1.68 -11.02
N HIS A 39 7.37 0.42 -11.11
CA HIS A 39 7.93 -0.68 -10.33
C HIS A 39 9.21 -1.22 -10.97
N ASP A 40 9.20 -1.41 -12.31
CA ASP A 40 10.34 -1.95 -13.05
C ASP A 40 10.43 -1.37 -14.47
N VAL A 41 11.67 -1.17 -14.93
CA VAL A 41 11.99 -0.70 -16.29
C VAL A 41 13.07 -1.62 -16.89
N PRO A 42 12.71 -2.82 -17.36
CA PRO A 42 13.67 -3.77 -17.92
C PRO A 42 14.43 -3.20 -19.14
N ASP A 43 13.72 -2.48 -20.02
CA ASP A 43 14.30 -1.81 -21.17
C ASP A 43 13.69 -0.40 -21.36
N ARG A 44 14.53 0.63 -21.22
CA ARG A 44 14.14 2.05 -21.36
C ARG A 44 13.67 2.41 -22.77
N LYS A 45 14.03 1.63 -23.79
CA LYS A 45 13.61 1.87 -25.18
C LYS A 45 12.28 1.19 -25.52
N ARG A 46 11.78 0.34 -24.62
CA ARG A 46 10.58 -0.48 -24.81
C ARG A 46 9.57 -0.19 -23.69
N PRO A 47 8.85 0.94 -23.76
CA PRO A 47 7.93 1.38 -22.72
C PRO A 47 6.79 0.39 -22.44
N GLU A 48 6.43 -0.46 -23.40
CA GLU A 48 5.47 -1.54 -23.22
C GLU A 48 5.95 -2.65 -22.26
N THR A 49 7.24 -2.66 -21.91
CA THR A 49 7.81 -3.61 -20.93
C THR A 49 7.88 -3.05 -19.52
N TRP A 50 7.51 -1.78 -19.33
CA TRP A 50 7.58 -1.16 -18.02
C TRP A 50 6.44 -1.67 -17.16
N ILE A 51 6.77 -1.99 -15.91
CA ILE A 51 5.80 -2.43 -14.91
C ILE A 51 5.49 -1.24 -14.03
N PHE A 52 4.21 -0.93 -13.92
CA PHE A 52 3.69 0.11 -13.07
C PHE A 52 2.98 -0.51 -11.90
N PHE A 53 3.04 0.15 -10.75
CA PHE A 53 2.28 -0.23 -9.58
C PHE A 53 1.46 0.96 -9.09
N PHE A 54 0.27 0.67 -8.60
CA PHE A 54 -0.69 1.68 -8.21
C PHE A 54 -1.53 1.16 -7.05
N TYR A 55 -1.96 2.10 -6.21
CA TYR A 55 -2.99 1.81 -5.24
C TYR A 55 -3.82 3.02 -4.85
N ILE A 56 -5.04 2.75 -4.39
CA ILE A 56 -5.86 3.73 -3.69
C ILE A 56 -6.13 3.20 -2.28
N SER A 57 -5.96 4.09 -1.31
CA SER A 57 -6.19 3.84 0.11
C SER A 57 -7.26 4.78 0.62
N TRP A 58 -8.07 4.30 1.54
CA TRP A 58 -9.13 5.07 2.20
C TRP A 58 -9.26 4.61 3.64
N HIS A 59 -9.81 5.47 4.47
CA HIS A 59 -10.17 5.10 5.82
C HIS A 59 -11.39 4.17 5.79
N SER A 60 -11.25 2.97 6.36
CA SER A 60 -12.27 1.93 6.42
C SER A 60 -12.49 1.48 7.87
N SER A 61 -13.74 1.33 8.30
CA SER A 61 -14.04 0.83 9.66
C SER A 61 -13.78 -0.68 9.77
N LEU A 62 -13.68 -1.21 11.00
CA LEU A 62 -13.51 -2.66 11.19
C LEU A 62 -14.69 -3.46 10.58
N GLU A 63 -15.92 -2.96 10.75
CA GLU A 63 -17.11 -3.59 10.17
C GLU A 63 -17.06 -3.62 8.63
N GLU A 64 -16.60 -2.53 8.01
CA GLU A 64 -16.42 -2.45 6.56
C GLU A 64 -15.34 -3.41 6.06
N GLN A 65 -14.22 -3.52 6.79
CA GLN A 65 -13.14 -4.46 6.48
C GLN A 65 -13.62 -5.93 6.58
N GLU A 66 -14.38 -6.27 7.61
CA GLU A 66 -14.93 -7.63 7.79
C GLU A 66 -16.01 -7.98 6.75
N ALA A 67 -16.78 -6.98 6.29
CA ALA A 67 -17.79 -7.16 5.25
C ALA A 67 -17.22 -7.23 3.82
N THR A 68 -15.96 -6.82 3.64
CA THR A 68 -15.31 -6.81 2.33
C THR A 68 -14.79 -8.20 1.96
N THR A 69 -15.59 -8.97 1.22
CA THR A 69 -15.24 -10.35 0.82
C THR A 69 -14.88 -10.49 -0.66
N ASP A 70 -15.50 -9.70 -1.54
CA ASP A 70 -15.40 -9.83 -3.01
C ASP A 70 -14.87 -8.54 -3.65
N TRP A 71 -13.56 -8.32 -3.54
CA TRP A 71 -12.91 -7.16 -4.14
C TRP A 71 -12.72 -7.31 -5.66
N SER A 72 -12.94 -6.23 -6.43
CA SER A 72 -12.77 -6.21 -7.88
C SER A 72 -12.17 -4.90 -8.39
N ILE A 73 -11.70 -4.92 -9.64
CA ILE A 73 -11.20 -3.72 -10.32
C ILE A 73 -12.28 -2.64 -10.44
N THR A 74 -13.54 -3.01 -10.69
CA THR A 74 -14.66 -2.07 -10.82
C THR A 74 -14.86 -1.22 -9.56
N THR A 75 -14.69 -1.82 -8.37
CA THR A 75 -14.75 -1.06 -7.11
C THR A 75 -13.59 -0.05 -7.04
N SER A 76 -12.41 -0.44 -7.51
CA SER A 76 -11.20 0.40 -7.53
C SER A 76 -11.31 1.57 -8.52
N GLU A 77 -11.90 1.33 -9.70
CA GLU A 77 -12.21 2.38 -10.68
C GLU A 77 -13.16 3.43 -10.12
N GLY A 78 -14.14 3.03 -9.29
CA GLY A 78 -15.03 3.97 -8.62
C GLY A 78 -14.28 5.06 -7.84
N PHE A 79 -13.23 4.68 -7.11
CA PHE A 79 -12.39 5.64 -6.39
C PHE A 79 -11.54 6.50 -7.32
N SER A 80 -11.00 5.92 -8.40
CA SER A 80 -10.13 6.63 -9.33
C SER A 80 -10.85 7.78 -10.04
N THR A 81 -12.18 7.68 -10.24
CA THR A 81 -12.99 8.75 -10.86
C THR A 81 -12.94 10.08 -10.11
N GLN A 82 -12.65 10.06 -8.81
CA GLN A 82 -12.54 11.27 -8.00
C GLN A 82 -11.17 11.95 -8.13
N PHE A 83 -10.17 11.29 -8.73
CA PHE A 83 -8.85 11.84 -8.97
C PHE A 83 -8.74 12.43 -10.37
N THR A 84 -7.72 13.26 -10.58
CA THR A 84 -7.32 13.75 -11.90
C THR A 84 -6.27 12.82 -12.50
N GLU A 85 -5.69 13.21 -13.64
CA GLU A 85 -4.54 12.52 -14.22
C GLU A 85 -3.34 12.48 -13.25
N PRO A 86 -2.56 11.38 -13.24
CA PRO A 86 -2.69 10.19 -14.10
C PRO A 86 -3.66 9.11 -13.59
N TRP A 87 -4.08 9.15 -12.32
CA TRP A 87 -4.83 8.06 -11.67
C TRP A 87 -6.14 7.73 -12.38
N LYS A 88 -6.87 8.73 -12.87
CA LYS A 88 -8.13 8.48 -13.57
C LYS A 88 -7.92 7.65 -14.85
N SER A 89 -6.98 8.04 -15.70
CA SER A 89 -6.72 7.34 -16.96
C SER A 89 -6.14 5.96 -16.74
N GLU A 90 -5.21 5.83 -15.79
CA GLU A 90 -4.56 4.56 -15.49
C GLU A 90 -5.58 3.47 -15.17
N PHE A 91 -6.44 3.72 -14.17
CA PHE A 91 -7.43 2.74 -13.75
C PHE A 91 -8.43 2.41 -14.87
N SER A 92 -8.78 3.38 -15.72
CA SER A 92 -9.68 3.16 -16.87
C SER A 92 -9.07 2.34 -18.01
N TRP A 93 -7.75 2.16 -18.01
CA TRP A 93 -7.03 1.38 -19.03
C TRP A 93 -6.74 -0.04 -18.58
N LEU A 94 -6.98 -0.35 -17.31
CA LEU A 94 -6.82 -1.70 -16.78
C LEU A 94 -7.89 -2.60 -17.40
N PRO A 95 -7.54 -3.86 -17.73
CA PRO A 95 -8.54 -4.80 -18.18
C PRO A 95 -9.48 -5.21 -17.03
N ASP A 96 -10.72 -5.57 -17.34
CA ASP A 96 -11.75 -5.93 -16.35
C ASP A 96 -11.35 -7.16 -15.49
N ASP A 97 -10.44 -7.99 -15.98
CA ASP A 97 -9.89 -9.16 -15.30
C ASP A 97 -8.55 -8.89 -14.59
N GLN A 98 -8.12 -7.63 -14.52
CA GLN A 98 -6.91 -7.25 -13.80
C GLN A 98 -7.03 -7.64 -12.32
N GLU A 99 -6.06 -8.44 -11.88
CA GLU A 99 -5.95 -8.79 -10.47
C GLU A 99 -5.60 -7.55 -9.65
N VAL A 100 -6.44 -7.26 -8.65
CA VAL A 100 -6.26 -6.18 -7.68
C VAL A 100 -6.44 -6.75 -6.28
N TRP A 101 -5.48 -6.45 -5.42
CA TRP A 101 -5.46 -6.94 -4.05
C TRP A 101 -6.11 -5.95 -3.11
N TYR A 102 -7.08 -6.42 -2.33
CA TYR A 102 -7.55 -5.68 -1.17
C TYR A 102 -6.65 -5.99 0.03
N VAL A 103 -6.04 -4.95 0.59
CA VAL A 103 -5.18 -5.05 1.77
C VAL A 103 -5.72 -4.13 2.86
N SER A 104 -6.09 -4.71 4.00
CA SER A 104 -6.38 -3.93 5.19
C SER A 104 -5.07 -3.40 5.79
N LEU A 105 -5.00 -2.08 5.92
CA LEU A 105 -3.90 -1.39 6.58
C LEU A 105 -4.25 -1.10 8.03
N THR A 106 -3.46 -1.66 8.95
CA THR A 106 -3.60 -1.43 10.39
C THR A 106 -2.32 -0.84 10.95
N ASP A 107 -2.47 0.13 11.84
CA ASP A 107 -1.40 0.67 12.68
C ASP A 107 -1.70 0.33 14.15
N PHE A 108 -0.70 -0.16 14.88
CA PHE A 108 -0.85 -0.50 16.29
C PHE A 108 0.16 0.28 17.14
N GLU A 109 -0.36 1.21 17.95
CA GLU A 109 0.45 2.00 18.88
C GLU A 109 0.57 1.29 20.25
N PRO A 110 1.73 0.68 20.57
CA PRO A 110 1.89 -0.14 21.78
C PRO A 110 1.92 0.70 23.07
N ARG A 111 2.16 2.01 22.94
CA ARG A 111 2.10 2.99 24.05
C ARG A 111 0.68 3.22 24.54
N ARG A 112 -0.29 3.22 23.62
CA ARG A 112 -1.71 3.39 23.95
C ARG A 112 -2.40 2.06 24.24
N HIS A 113 -1.94 0.98 23.61
CA HIS A 113 -2.56 -0.33 23.68
C HIS A 113 -1.56 -1.34 24.25
N ARG A 114 -1.53 -1.47 25.58
CA ARG A 114 -0.68 -2.45 26.28
C ARG A 114 -1.25 -3.86 26.09
N TRP A 115 -0.37 -4.86 26.06
CA TRP A 115 -0.75 -6.27 26.12
C TRP A 115 -0.38 -6.89 27.48
N ASP A 116 -1.06 -7.97 27.83
CA ASP A 116 -0.71 -8.79 29.00
C ASP A 116 0.56 -9.59 28.71
N SER A 117 1.67 -9.18 29.33
CA SER A 117 2.97 -9.84 29.19
C SER A 117 3.12 -11.08 30.07
N ARG A 118 2.09 -11.48 30.84
CA ARG A 118 2.13 -12.62 31.77
C ARG A 118 3.37 -12.59 32.67
N ASP A 119 3.55 -11.48 33.38
CA ASP A 119 4.73 -11.21 34.22
C ASP A 119 6.06 -11.27 33.44
N GLY A 120 6.06 -10.76 32.20
CA GLY A 120 7.24 -10.75 31.32
C GLY A 120 7.56 -12.09 30.66
N ARG A 121 6.70 -13.10 30.79
CA ARG A 121 6.87 -14.42 30.17
C ARG A 121 6.42 -14.46 28.70
N VAL A 122 5.58 -13.51 28.30
CA VAL A 122 5.07 -13.38 26.93
C VAL A 122 5.46 -12.02 26.37
N THR A 123 6.10 -12.03 25.22
CA THR A 123 6.50 -10.83 24.50
C THR A 123 5.95 -10.89 23.09
N LEU A 124 5.28 -9.81 22.67
CA LEU A 124 4.98 -9.58 21.27
C LEU A 124 6.21 -8.97 20.61
N ALA A 125 6.44 -9.30 19.34
CA ALA A 125 7.50 -8.72 18.54
C ALA A 125 7.02 -8.50 17.11
N ARG A 126 7.68 -7.60 16.38
CA ARG A 126 7.40 -7.29 14.98
C ARG A 126 5.95 -6.79 14.80
N ASP A 127 5.28 -7.19 13.73
CA ASP A 127 3.92 -6.76 13.40
C ASP A 127 2.92 -7.09 14.53
N ALA A 128 3.18 -8.14 15.32
CA ALA A 128 2.35 -8.43 16.49
C ALA A 128 2.48 -7.37 17.61
N ALA A 129 3.62 -6.69 17.70
CA ALA A 129 3.89 -5.67 18.71
C ALA A 129 3.70 -4.24 18.21
N HIS A 130 3.88 -3.99 16.92
CA HIS A 130 3.90 -2.66 16.31
C HIS A 130 3.63 -2.77 14.80
N ALA A 131 2.50 -3.38 14.43
CA ALA A 131 2.01 -3.34 13.05
C ALA A 131 1.98 -1.89 12.56
N MET A 132 2.49 -1.67 11.35
CA MET A 132 2.51 -0.37 10.69
C MET A 132 2.08 -0.55 9.25
N THR A 133 1.60 0.53 8.65
CA THR A 133 1.32 0.54 7.22
C THR A 133 2.60 0.37 6.39
N TYR A 134 2.54 -0.40 5.29
CA TYR A 134 3.70 -0.63 4.42
C TYR A 134 4.25 0.66 3.82
N GLN A 135 3.44 1.72 3.75
CA GLN A 135 3.81 3.06 3.32
C GLN A 135 4.98 3.65 4.13
N ARG A 136 5.18 3.21 5.38
CA ARG A 136 6.35 3.61 6.18
C ARG A 136 7.65 3.01 5.66
N GLY A 137 7.61 1.88 4.95
CA GLY A 137 8.81 1.18 4.44
C GLY A 137 9.75 0.66 5.54
N GLN A 138 9.26 0.50 6.78
CA GLN A 138 10.08 0.18 7.96
C GLN A 138 9.76 -1.20 8.57
N GLY A 139 8.92 -2.02 7.93
CA GLY A 139 8.56 -3.34 8.46
C GLY A 139 9.76 -4.27 8.60
N LEU A 140 10.62 -4.32 7.58
CA LEU A 140 11.84 -5.15 7.59
C LEU A 140 12.90 -4.62 8.56
N ASP A 141 13.09 -3.30 8.64
CA ASP A 141 14.07 -2.70 9.55
C ASP A 141 13.73 -2.98 11.02
N HIS A 142 12.45 -2.88 11.39
CA HIS A 142 12.00 -3.23 12.74
C HIS A 142 12.07 -4.74 13.02
N LEU A 143 11.85 -5.59 12.02
CA LEU A 143 12.07 -7.03 12.14
C LEU A 143 13.51 -7.32 12.55
N LEU A 144 14.47 -6.75 11.82
CA LEU A 144 15.90 -6.97 12.09
C LEU A 144 16.27 -6.43 13.47
N THR A 145 15.76 -5.26 13.84
CA THR A 145 16.05 -4.64 15.14
C THR A 145 15.51 -5.47 16.30
N CYS A 146 14.23 -5.86 16.28
CA CYS A 146 13.64 -6.63 17.38
C CYS A 146 14.20 -8.07 17.46
N SER A 147 14.73 -8.63 16.37
CA SER A 147 15.41 -9.94 16.40
C SER A 147 16.82 -9.89 16.98
N LEU A 148 17.59 -8.82 16.72
CA LEU A 148 18.99 -8.69 17.16
C LEU A 148 19.16 -8.17 18.59
N GLN A 149 18.24 -7.33 19.08
CA GLN A 149 18.41 -6.65 20.38
C GLN A 149 17.93 -7.45 21.60
N GLY A 150 17.53 -8.72 21.45
CA GLY A 150 17.11 -9.54 22.57
C GLY A 150 15.94 -8.92 23.33
N MET A 151 14.81 -8.72 22.63
CA MET A 151 13.45 -8.49 23.17
C MET A 151 13.38 -7.81 24.56
N ARG A 152 13.97 -6.62 24.71
CA ARG A 152 13.61 -5.70 25.79
C ARG A 152 12.50 -4.80 25.30
N LEU A 153 11.33 -4.90 25.96
CA LEU A 153 10.10 -4.12 25.74
C LEU A 153 10.30 -2.62 25.55
N SER A 154 11.40 -2.02 26.02
CA SER A 154 11.61 -0.58 25.91
C SER A 154 12.10 -0.12 24.53
N LEU A 155 12.65 -1.00 23.69
CA LEU A 155 13.29 -0.60 22.43
C LEU A 155 12.37 -0.67 21.21
N CYS A 156 11.41 -1.61 21.17
CA CYS A 156 10.48 -1.73 20.03
C CYS A 156 9.30 -0.72 20.11
N ALA A 157 9.39 0.29 20.99
CA ALA A 157 8.33 1.28 21.24
C ALA A 157 8.83 2.74 21.26
N ASP A 158 10.08 2.99 20.85
CA ASP A 158 10.66 4.34 20.67
C ASP A 158 10.63 4.76 19.19
#